data_AF-A0AB39TX52-F1
#
_entry.id   AF-A0AB39TX52-F1
#
_cell.length_a   1.000
_cell.length_b   1.000
_cell.length_c   1.000
_cell.angle_alpha   90.00
_cell.angle_beta   90.00
_cell.angle_gamma   90.00
#
_symmetry.space_group_name_H-M   'P 1'
#
loop_
_entity.id
_entity.type
_entity.pdbx_description
1 polymer ?
#
loop_
_entity_poly.entity_id
_entity_poly.type
_entity_poly.pdbx_seq_one_letter_code
_entity_poly.pdbx_strand_id
1 'polypeptide(L)'
;MQFDDQGDLDTSQVDDRRGIPGGKVAIGGGAVGLVAVLFAVLLGVDPKLLGLSSGGGNGSSTSRSAGEVQQACKTGADANSRQDCRIVAVTNSLQDFWGGELPKRAKTAYKPAETVLFTNRVSTACGAATSAVGPFYCPGDQKAYFDLGFFDELSTRFGAKGGPFAESYVVAHEFGHHIQTLTGQMQKVGNDRQGATSASVRLELQADCYAGVWAHHATTTPQPSTGRPLIKSLTDQDIAQGLDAAAAVGDDRIQKQATGRINPEAWTHGSSDQRKAWFTTGYRTGDLTQCDTFSAAKL
;
A
#
# COMPACT_ATOMS: atom_id res chain seq x y z
N MET A 1 -8.98 0.09 -15.88
CA MET A 1 -9.79 -0.32 -14.72
C MET A 1 -10.88 0.71 -14.60
N GLN A 2 -12.12 0.28 -14.45
CA GLN A 2 -13.28 1.18 -14.44
C GLN A 2 -14.13 0.91 -13.20
N PHE A 3 -14.44 1.97 -12.45
CA PHE A 3 -15.44 1.95 -11.39
C PHE A 3 -16.84 2.10 -11.99
N ASP A 4 -17.83 1.51 -11.34
CA ASP A 4 -19.23 1.72 -11.67
C ASP A 4 -19.60 3.19 -11.41
N ASP A 5 -19.97 3.94 -12.46
CA ASP A 5 -20.26 5.37 -12.35
C ASP A 5 -21.39 5.67 -11.34
N GLN A 6 -22.24 4.69 -11.04
CA GLN A 6 -23.34 4.79 -10.07
C GLN A 6 -23.05 4.00 -8.77
N GLY A 7 -21.82 3.55 -8.56
CA GLY A 7 -21.39 2.96 -7.29
C GLY A 7 -21.20 4.05 -6.24
N ASP A 8 -21.60 3.79 -5.00
CA ASP A 8 -21.49 4.78 -3.92
C ASP A 8 -20.06 4.80 -3.37
N LEU A 9 -19.57 5.96 -2.93
CA LEU A 9 -18.29 6.04 -2.20
C LEU A 9 -18.54 6.36 -0.73
N ASP A 10 -18.08 5.47 0.15
CA ASP A 10 -18.08 5.67 1.59
C ASP A 10 -16.78 6.35 2.03
N THR A 11 -16.83 7.68 2.09
CA THR A 11 -15.70 8.52 2.52
C THR A 11 -15.43 8.46 4.03
N SER A 12 -16.28 7.78 4.82
CA SER A 12 -16.05 7.65 6.27
C SER A 12 -14.87 6.71 6.61
N GLN A 13 -14.45 5.90 5.64
CA GLN A 13 -13.31 4.98 5.76
C GLN A 13 -11.96 5.65 5.46
N VAL A 14 -11.98 6.92 5.03
CA VAL A 14 -10.80 7.68 4.62
C VAL A 14 -10.71 8.99 5.41
N ASP A 15 -9.62 9.16 6.15
CA ASP A 15 -9.25 10.39 6.85
C ASP A 15 -8.28 11.21 5.99
N ASP A 16 -8.76 12.33 5.47
CA ASP A 16 -7.97 13.24 4.65
C ASP A 16 -7.25 14.28 5.50
N ARG A 17 -5.96 14.06 5.73
CA ARG A 17 -5.06 14.92 6.50
C ARG A 17 -4.16 15.78 5.63
N ARG A 18 -4.39 15.82 4.31
CA ARG A 18 -3.63 16.67 3.40
C ARG A 18 -3.84 18.15 3.77
N GLY A 19 -2.82 18.97 3.58
CA GLY A 19 -2.89 20.41 3.91
C GLY A 19 -2.85 20.75 5.40
N ILE A 20 -2.82 19.77 6.32
CA ILE A 20 -2.62 20.01 7.75
C ILE A 20 -1.12 20.20 8.04
N PRO A 21 -0.69 21.33 8.65
CA PRO A 21 0.71 21.53 8.99
C PRO A 21 1.17 20.66 10.17
N GLY A 22 1.60 19.41 9.97
CA GLY A 22 2.08 18.54 11.07
C GLY A 22 3.53 18.70 11.62
N GLY A 23 3.97 19.78 12.30
CA GLY A 23 5.36 19.96 12.84
C GLY A 23 6.62 19.79 11.91
N LYS A 24 7.53 20.78 11.84
CA LYS A 24 8.75 20.68 10.99
C LYS A 24 9.75 19.63 11.51
N VAL A 25 10.29 18.81 10.59
CA VAL A 25 11.49 17.98 10.79
C VAL A 25 12.49 18.36 9.70
N ALA A 26 13.74 18.63 10.10
CA ALA A 26 14.80 18.93 9.15
C ALA A 26 15.34 17.62 8.58
N ILE A 27 15.25 17.44 7.25
CA ILE A 27 15.89 16.33 6.54
C ILE A 27 17.08 16.92 5.78
N GLY A 28 18.29 16.65 6.28
CA GLY A 28 19.53 16.87 5.56
C GLY A 28 19.92 15.60 4.81
N GLY A 29 20.16 15.73 3.50
CA GLY A 29 20.80 14.68 2.70
C GLY A 29 20.00 14.29 1.45
N GLY A 30 20.55 14.62 0.28
CA GLY A 30 19.99 14.31 -1.04
C GLY A 30 19.87 12.80 -1.35
N ALA A 31 19.62 12.51 -2.63
CA ALA A 31 19.22 11.25 -3.30
C ALA A 31 19.63 9.87 -2.71
N VAL A 32 20.58 9.80 -1.78
CA VAL A 32 20.96 8.61 -1.01
C VAL A 32 20.01 8.33 0.17
N GLY A 33 19.31 9.35 0.71
CA GLY A 33 18.40 9.20 1.85
C GLY A 33 17.12 8.40 1.58
N LEU A 34 16.74 8.26 0.31
CA LEU A 34 15.47 7.65 -0.08
C LEU A 34 15.46 6.12 -0.07
N VAL A 35 16.64 5.50 -0.15
CA VAL A 35 16.78 4.05 0.01
C VAL A 35 16.79 3.67 1.50
N ALA A 36 17.36 4.51 2.36
CA ALA A 36 17.41 4.25 3.80
C ALA A 36 16.06 4.38 4.51
N VAL A 37 15.12 5.15 3.95
CA VAL A 37 13.83 5.47 4.57
C VAL A 37 12.78 4.38 4.32
N LEU A 38 12.81 3.72 3.16
CA LEU A 38 12.09 2.46 2.92
C LEU A 38 12.63 1.33 3.81
N PHE A 39 13.94 1.32 4.11
CA PHE A 39 14.58 0.34 5.00
C PHE A 39 14.27 0.52 6.50
N ALA A 40 13.92 1.72 6.97
CA ALA A 40 13.79 2.01 8.40
C ALA A 40 12.36 1.93 8.94
N VAL A 41 11.35 2.27 8.12
CA VAL A 41 9.97 2.45 8.59
C VAL A 41 9.19 1.14 8.71
N LEU A 42 9.50 0.12 7.89
CA LEU A 42 8.90 -1.23 8.02
C LEU A 42 9.49 -2.08 9.15
N LEU A 43 10.60 -1.65 9.77
CA LEU A 43 11.37 -2.46 10.73
C LEU A 43 11.35 -1.96 12.19
N GLY A 44 10.57 -0.91 12.50
CA GLY A 44 10.44 -0.41 13.89
C GLY A 44 11.75 0.08 14.50
N VAL A 45 12.67 0.60 13.68
CA VAL A 45 13.93 1.19 14.16
C VAL A 45 13.69 2.62 14.63
N ASP A 46 14.19 2.97 15.82
CA ASP A 46 14.02 4.28 16.44
C ASP A 46 14.56 5.41 15.52
N PRO A 47 13.72 6.37 15.08
CA PRO A 47 14.11 7.47 14.19
C PRO A 47 15.26 8.34 14.72
N LYS A 48 15.55 8.25 16.03
CA LYS A 48 16.68 8.95 16.67
C LYS A 48 18.05 8.51 16.16
N LEU A 49 18.17 7.28 15.62
CA LEU A 49 19.42 6.78 15.05
C LEU A 49 19.76 7.43 13.70
N LEU A 50 18.81 8.14 13.08
CA LEU A 50 18.93 8.79 11.77
C LEU A 50 19.15 10.32 11.85
N GLY A 51 19.43 10.87 13.04
CA GLY A 51 19.73 12.29 13.21
C GLY A 51 18.53 13.24 13.02
N LEU A 52 17.31 12.72 13.10
CA LEU A 52 16.07 13.49 12.96
C LEU A 52 15.75 14.26 14.26
N SER A 53 16.46 15.37 14.48
CA SER A 53 16.22 16.29 15.59
C SER A 53 15.11 17.29 15.25
N SER A 54 14.13 17.47 16.13
CA SER A 54 13.03 18.43 15.98
C SER A 54 13.47 19.87 16.28
N GLY A 55 13.58 20.70 15.26
CA GLY A 55 13.86 22.14 15.37
C GLY A 55 12.61 22.99 15.15
N GLY A 56 12.17 23.70 16.19
CA GLY A 56 10.99 24.57 16.17
C GLY A 56 11.21 25.87 15.41
N GLY A 57 10.31 26.21 14.48
CA GLY A 57 10.35 27.47 13.74
C GLY A 57 9.00 27.84 13.13
N ASN A 58 8.40 28.88 13.71
CA ASN A 58 7.08 29.46 13.41
C ASN A 58 6.97 29.87 11.93
N GLY A 59 5.93 29.40 11.24
CA GLY A 59 5.65 29.79 9.85
C GLY A 59 4.16 29.64 9.58
N SER A 60 3.48 30.78 9.44
CA SER A 60 2.06 30.89 9.10
C SER A 60 1.85 30.48 7.65
N SER A 61 0.97 29.50 7.39
CA SER A 61 0.47 29.22 6.05
C SER A 61 -0.94 28.64 6.12
N THR A 62 -1.79 29.18 5.26
CA THR A 62 -3.24 29.03 5.13
C THR A 62 -3.70 27.57 5.10
N SER A 63 -4.58 27.21 6.04
CA SER A 63 -5.25 25.90 6.14
C SER A 63 -6.09 25.64 4.89
N ARG A 64 -5.70 24.66 4.08
CA ARG A 64 -6.63 23.95 3.20
C ARG A 64 -7.32 22.90 4.06
N SER A 65 -8.65 22.83 3.97
CA SER A 65 -9.49 22.07 4.88
C SER A 65 -9.25 20.57 4.77
N ALA A 66 -9.01 19.91 5.90
CA ALA A 66 -9.37 18.50 6.07
C ALA A 66 -10.84 18.33 5.63
N GLY A 67 -11.12 17.44 4.68
CA GLY A 67 -12.48 17.26 4.16
C GLY A 67 -12.65 17.27 2.64
N GLU A 68 -11.60 17.39 1.83
CA GLU A 68 -11.73 17.49 0.37
C GLU A 68 -12.38 16.24 -0.22
N VAL A 69 -11.97 15.06 0.25
CA VAL A 69 -12.53 13.77 -0.16
C VAL A 69 -14.01 13.66 0.20
N GLN A 70 -14.40 14.05 1.42
CA GLN A 70 -15.78 14.02 1.90
C GLN A 70 -16.71 14.90 1.07
N GLN A 71 -16.19 15.98 0.48
CA GLN A 71 -16.98 16.88 -0.36
C GLN A 71 -17.05 16.42 -1.81
N ALA A 72 -15.97 15.84 -2.35
CA ALA A 72 -15.84 15.59 -3.78
C ALA A 72 -16.04 14.14 -4.22
N CYS A 73 -15.83 13.16 -3.35
CA CYS A 73 -15.90 11.75 -3.72
C CYS A 73 -17.27 11.19 -3.34
N LYS A 74 -18.18 11.10 -4.32
CA LYS A 74 -19.56 10.64 -4.10
C LYS A 74 -19.85 9.33 -4.79
N THR A 75 -19.35 9.18 -6.01
CA THR A 75 -19.69 8.07 -6.90
C THR A 75 -18.45 7.47 -7.55
N GLY A 76 -18.57 6.29 -8.13
CA GLY A 76 -17.48 5.70 -8.91
C GLY A 76 -17.07 6.56 -10.12
N ALA A 77 -17.93 7.46 -10.63
CA ALA A 77 -17.53 8.42 -11.65
C ALA A 77 -16.44 9.39 -11.15
N ASP A 78 -16.49 9.77 -9.87
CA ASP A 78 -15.45 10.57 -9.23
C ASP A 78 -14.15 9.76 -9.10
N ALA A 79 -14.24 8.47 -8.78
CA ALA A 79 -13.07 7.57 -8.71
C ALA A 79 -12.42 7.30 -10.08
N ASN A 80 -13.21 7.35 -11.16
CA ASN A 80 -12.69 7.26 -12.53
C ASN A 80 -11.90 8.52 -12.92
N SER A 81 -12.25 9.69 -12.37
CA SER A 81 -11.66 10.98 -12.74
C SER A 81 -10.59 11.52 -11.78
N ARG A 82 -10.67 11.18 -10.48
CA ARG A 82 -9.77 11.70 -9.44
C ARG A 82 -9.04 10.58 -8.70
N GLN A 83 -7.75 10.80 -8.47
CA GLN A 83 -6.87 9.85 -7.78
C GLN A 83 -7.24 9.64 -6.30
N ASP A 84 -7.63 10.68 -5.57
CA ASP A 84 -8.07 10.52 -4.18
C ASP A 84 -9.39 9.76 -4.06
N CYS A 85 -10.38 10.07 -4.90
CA CYS A 85 -11.63 9.32 -4.96
C CYS A 85 -11.41 7.87 -5.39
N ARG A 86 -10.39 7.60 -6.21
CA ARG A 86 -9.97 6.24 -6.54
C ARG A 86 -9.50 5.47 -5.32
N ILE A 87 -8.68 6.08 -4.46
CA ILE A 87 -8.24 5.42 -3.22
C ILE A 87 -9.43 5.14 -2.32
N VAL A 88 -10.40 6.06 -2.19
CA VAL A 88 -11.66 5.79 -1.47
C VAL A 88 -12.36 4.55 -2.02
N ALA A 89 -12.55 4.49 -3.34
CA ALA A 89 -13.26 3.39 -3.97
C ALA A 89 -12.53 2.05 -3.79
N VAL A 90 -11.21 2.05 -3.91
CA VAL A 90 -10.37 0.84 -3.69
C VAL A 90 -10.42 0.42 -2.23
N THR A 91 -10.32 1.35 -1.28
CA THR A 91 -10.51 1.09 0.15
C THR A 91 -11.87 0.44 0.40
N ASN A 92 -12.96 1.03 -0.09
CA ASN A 92 -14.31 0.45 0.09
C ASN A 92 -14.39 -0.97 -0.49
N SER A 93 -13.90 -1.18 -1.71
CA SER A 93 -13.89 -2.50 -2.35
C SER A 93 -13.07 -3.54 -1.58
N LEU A 94 -11.91 -3.16 -1.04
CA LEU A 94 -11.08 -4.03 -0.21
C LEU A 94 -11.79 -4.40 1.09
N GLN A 95 -12.41 -3.43 1.77
CA GLN A 95 -13.12 -3.68 3.02
C GLN A 95 -14.35 -4.58 2.81
N ASP A 96 -15.11 -4.37 1.74
CA ASP A 96 -16.26 -5.20 1.39
C ASP A 96 -15.81 -6.64 1.10
N PHE A 97 -14.73 -6.81 0.33
CA PHE A 97 -14.18 -8.12 0.01
C PHE A 97 -13.67 -8.85 1.27
N TRP A 98 -12.76 -8.23 2.02
CA TRP A 98 -12.14 -8.87 3.18
C TRP A 98 -13.12 -9.06 4.34
N GLY A 99 -14.11 -8.17 4.47
CA GLY A 99 -15.23 -8.33 5.40
C GLY A 99 -16.01 -9.62 5.18
N GLY A 100 -16.16 -10.03 3.93
CA GLY A 100 -16.78 -11.29 3.55
C GLY A 100 -15.83 -12.50 3.57
N GLU A 101 -14.61 -12.35 3.05
CA GLU A 101 -13.72 -13.48 2.76
C GLU A 101 -12.91 -13.95 3.98
N LEU A 102 -12.41 -13.01 4.79
CA LEU A 102 -11.50 -13.34 5.90
C LEU A 102 -12.15 -14.25 6.95
N PRO A 103 -13.39 -14.00 7.43
CA PRO A 103 -14.05 -14.89 8.39
C PRO A 103 -14.32 -16.28 7.82
N LYS A 104 -14.61 -16.38 6.51
CA LYS A 104 -14.93 -17.66 5.86
C LYS A 104 -13.71 -18.56 5.78
N ARG A 105 -12.58 -18.01 5.34
CA ARG A 105 -11.37 -18.77 4.98
C ARG A 105 -10.33 -18.84 6.08
N ALA A 106 -10.05 -17.73 6.76
CA ALA A 106 -9.03 -17.66 7.82
C ALA A 106 -9.60 -17.91 9.22
N LYS A 107 -10.94 -17.96 9.36
CA LYS A 107 -11.64 -18.05 10.67
C LYS A 107 -11.28 -16.90 11.61
N THR A 108 -10.94 -15.74 11.03
CA THR A 108 -10.59 -14.51 11.73
C THR A 108 -11.64 -13.45 11.40
N ALA A 109 -12.16 -12.77 12.42
CA ALA A 109 -13.07 -11.64 12.20
C ALA A 109 -12.32 -10.50 11.48
N TYR A 110 -12.92 -9.95 10.42
CA TYR A 110 -12.39 -8.77 9.77
C TYR A 110 -12.71 -7.53 10.60
N LYS A 111 -11.71 -6.68 10.80
CA LYS A 111 -11.87 -5.34 11.35
C LYS A 111 -11.45 -4.36 10.26
N PRO A 112 -12.28 -3.35 9.90
CA PRO A 112 -11.89 -2.30 8.97
C PRO A 112 -10.56 -1.61 9.34
N ALA A 113 -9.75 -1.31 8.33
CA ALA A 113 -8.56 -0.47 8.45
C ALA A 113 -8.88 0.93 7.93
N GLU A 114 -8.64 1.94 8.77
CA GLU A 114 -8.80 3.33 8.35
C GLU A 114 -7.69 3.69 7.36
N THR A 115 -8.07 4.33 6.25
CA THR A 115 -7.13 4.85 5.26
C THR A 115 -6.85 6.32 5.53
N VAL A 116 -5.59 6.74 5.50
CA VAL A 116 -5.18 8.12 5.76
C VAL A 116 -4.49 8.69 4.53
N LEU A 117 -5.05 9.76 3.97
CA LEU A 117 -4.37 10.55 2.95
C LEU A 117 -3.56 11.66 3.62
N PHE A 118 -2.29 11.81 3.25
CA PHE A 118 -1.43 12.84 3.83
C PHE A 118 -0.54 13.50 2.76
N THR A 119 0.13 14.58 3.16
CA THR A 119 1.13 15.25 2.32
C THR A 119 2.30 15.68 3.18
N ASN A 120 3.53 15.46 2.69
CA ASN A 120 4.82 15.74 3.33
C ASN A 120 5.12 14.90 4.58
N ARG A 121 4.19 14.80 5.53
CA ARG A 121 4.42 14.18 6.85
C ARG A 121 3.14 13.71 7.52
N VAL A 122 3.28 12.68 8.35
CA VAL A 122 2.20 12.13 9.17
C VAL A 122 2.75 11.54 10.47
N SER A 123 1.99 11.66 11.55
CA SER A 123 2.28 10.99 12.82
C SER A 123 1.41 9.74 12.93
N THR A 124 2.03 8.61 13.27
CA THR A 124 1.39 7.31 13.42
C THR A 124 1.79 6.66 14.74
N ALA A 125 1.14 5.55 15.11
CA ALA A 125 1.57 4.75 16.26
C ALA A 125 2.92 4.04 16.04
N CYS A 126 3.38 3.95 14.79
CA CYS A 126 4.68 3.39 14.42
C CYS A 126 5.81 4.43 14.39
N GLY A 127 5.48 5.71 14.63
CA GLY A 127 6.42 6.82 14.62
C GLY A 127 6.01 7.94 13.66
N ALA A 128 6.86 8.95 13.53
CA ALA A 128 6.69 9.98 12.52
C ALA A 128 7.19 9.47 11.17
N ALA A 129 6.41 9.68 10.11
CA ALA A 129 6.74 9.34 8.74
C ALA A 129 6.68 10.57 7.83
N THR A 130 7.39 10.50 6.70
CA THR A 130 7.42 11.54 5.66
C THR A 130 7.11 10.93 4.32
N SER A 131 6.74 11.73 3.33
CA SER A 131 6.41 11.24 1.98
C SER A 131 7.54 10.43 1.33
N ALA A 132 8.79 10.61 1.78
CA ALA A 132 9.93 9.85 1.30
C ALA A 132 9.89 8.35 1.62
N VAL A 133 9.00 7.90 2.53
CA VAL A 133 8.81 6.47 2.85
C VAL A 133 7.93 5.76 1.83
N GLY A 134 7.15 6.50 1.05
CA GLY A 134 6.07 5.94 0.23
C GLY A 134 4.82 5.57 1.05
N PRO A 135 3.89 4.79 0.47
CA PRO A 135 2.75 4.20 1.15
C PRO A 135 3.21 3.17 2.17
N PHE A 136 2.45 3.04 3.25
CA PHE A 136 2.75 2.07 4.29
C PHE A 136 1.52 1.76 5.15
N TYR A 137 1.50 0.57 5.73
CA TYR A 137 0.59 0.18 6.79
C TYR A 137 1.28 0.21 8.16
N CYS A 138 0.62 0.78 9.17
CA CYS A 138 1.11 0.77 10.55
C CYS A 138 0.32 -0.23 11.41
N PRO A 139 0.94 -1.34 11.88
CA PRO A 139 0.26 -2.30 12.75
C PRO A 139 -0.10 -1.73 14.14
N GLY A 140 0.57 -0.67 14.59
CA GLY A 140 0.35 -0.05 15.91
C GLY A 140 -0.99 0.67 16.04
N ASP A 141 -1.50 1.26 14.96
CA ASP A 141 -2.82 1.90 14.91
C ASP A 141 -3.78 1.24 13.90
N GLN A 142 -3.29 0.25 13.15
CA GLN A 142 -4.03 -0.52 12.14
C GLN A 142 -4.56 0.36 10.99
N LYS A 143 -3.75 1.32 10.54
CA LYS A 143 -4.10 2.23 9.45
C LYS A 143 -3.17 2.09 8.25
N ALA A 144 -3.71 2.35 7.07
CA ALA A 144 -2.95 2.44 5.82
C ALA A 144 -2.78 3.90 5.42
N TYR A 145 -1.57 4.31 5.06
CA TYR A 145 -1.20 5.69 4.81
C TYR A 145 -0.73 5.89 3.38
N PHE A 146 -1.28 6.90 2.70
CA PHE A 146 -0.96 7.20 1.31
C PHE A 146 -0.67 8.69 1.12
N ASP A 147 0.49 8.99 0.53
CA ASP A 147 0.74 10.28 -0.10
C ASP A 147 0.46 10.15 -1.59
N LEU A 148 -0.42 11.02 -2.11
CA LEU A 148 -0.80 10.98 -3.53
C LEU A 148 0.39 11.25 -4.46
N GLY A 149 1.37 12.06 -4.01
CA GLY A 149 2.58 12.33 -4.78
C GLY A 149 3.43 11.08 -5.03
N PHE A 150 3.28 10.03 -4.22
CA PHE A 150 3.99 8.77 -4.46
C PHE A 150 3.55 8.11 -5.78
N PHE A 151 2.28 8.23 -6.17
CA PHE A 151 1.82 7.60 -7.41
C PHE A 151 2.45 8.27 -8.65
N ASP A 152 2.79 9.55 -8.56
CA ASP A 152 3.61 10.24 -9.56
C ASP A 152 5.06 9.73 -9.54
N GLU A 153 5.63 9.49 -8.36
CA GLU A 153 6.97 8.89 -8.22
C GLU A 153 7.02 7.45 -8.78
N LEU A 154 5.96 6.66 -8.60
CA LEU A 154 5.86 5.30 -9.14
C LEU A 154 6.12 5.28 -10.65
N SER A 155 5.58 6.26 -11.37
CA SER A 155 5.85 6.39 -12.81
C SER A 155 7.16 7.10 -13.12
N THR A 156 7.36 8.30 -12.57
CA THR A 156 8.48 9.18 -12.96
C THR A 156 9.83 8.69 -12.48
N ARG A 157 9.87 8.01 -11.34
CA ARG A 157 11.11 7.61 -10.67
C ARG A 157 11.35 6.11 -10.73
N PHE A 158 10.34 5.30 -10.42
CA PHE A 158 10.47 3.86 -10.43
C PHE A 158 10.20 3.25 -11.83
N GLY A 159 9.71 4.07 -12.76
CA GLY A 159 9.54 3.71 -14.17
C GLY A 159 8.39 2.74 -14.39
N ALA A 160 7.38 2.75 -13.52
CA ALA A 160 6.14 2.04 -13.78
C ALA A 160 5.34 2.76 -14.88
N LYS A 161 4.59 2.00 -15.67
CA LYS A 161 3.66 2.54 -16.68
C LYS A 161 2.52 3.36 -16.05
N GLY A 162 2.25 3.13 -14.76
CA GLY A 162 1.19 3.79 -14.02
C GLY A 162 -0.21 3.34 -14.45
N GLY A 163 -1.19 4.16 -14.12
CA GLY A 163 -2.61 3.91 -14.41
C GLY A 163 -3.40 3.48 -13.18
N PRO A 164 -4.75 3.46 -13.28
CA PRO A 164 -5.62 3.27 -12.12
C PRO A 164 -5.37 1.99 -11.33
N PHE A 165 -5.05 0.89 -12.02
CA PHE A 165 -4.81 -0.36 -11.34
C PHE A 165 -3.42 -0.45 -10.69
N ALA A 166 -2.40 0.24 -11.22
CA ALA A 166 -1.10 0.32 -10.56
C ALA A 166 -1.22 0.99 -9.18
N GLU A 167 -2.00 2.06 -9.09
CA GLU A 167 -2.32 2.74 -7.82
C GLU A 167 -3.14 1.83 -6.90
N SER A 168 -4.15 1.16 -7.45
CA SER A 168 -5.02 0.24 -6.70
C SER A 168 -4.25 -0.96 -6.15
N TYR A 169 -3.26 -1.47 -6.89
CA TYR A 169 -2.36 -2.53 -6.43
C TYR A 169 -1.58 -2.11 -5.18
N VAL A 170 -1.03 -0.89 -5.16
CA VAL A 170 -0.30 -0.36 -4.00
C VAL A 170 -1.22 -0.27 -2.79
N VAL A 171 -2.45 0.24 -2.96
CA VAL A 171 -3.45 0.26 -1.87
C VAL A 171 -3.77 -1.15 -1.37
N ALA A 172 -4.00 -2.09 -2.29
CA ALA A 172 -4.31 -3.48 -1.95
C ALA A 172 -3.15 -4.20 -1.25
N HIS A 173 -1.90 -3.87 -1.60
CA HIS A 173 -0.70 -4.38 -0.94
C HIS A 173 -0.64 -3.94 0.54
N GLU A 174 -0.87 -2.65 0.82
CA GLU A 174 -0.92 -2.16 2.21
C GLU A 174 -2.08 -2.79 3.02
N PHE A 175 -3.22 -3.06 2.38
CA PHE A 175 -4.29 -3.85 2.98
C PHE A 175 -3.89 -5.31 3.20
N GLY A 176 -3.00 -5.87 2.36
CA GLY A 176 -2.36 -7.16 2.61
C GLY A 176 -1.65 -7.22 3.96
N HIS A 177 -0.91 -6.17 4.32
CA HIS A 177 -0.30 -6.03 5.66
C HIS A 177 -1.33 -5.93 6.79
N HIS A 178 -2.46 -5.30 6.52
CA HIS A 178 -3.58 -5.31 7.46
C HIS A 178 -4.11 -6.74 7.71
N ILE A 179 -4.32 -7.52 6.64
CA ILE A 179 -4.73 -8.92 6.77
C ILE A 179 -3.70 -9.74 7.55
N GLN A 180 -2.40 -9.52 7.31
CA GLN A 180 -1.32 -10.15 8.07
C GLN A 180 -1.34 -9.78 9.54
N THR A 181 -1.73 -8.55 9.89
CA THR A 181 -1.92 -8.12 11.27
C THR A 181 -3.07 -8.88 11.93
N LEU A 182 -4.23 -8.95 11.26
CA LEU A 182 -5.40 -9.65 11.79
C LEU A 182 -5.15 -11.16 11.96
N THR A 183 -4.40 -11.76 11.04
CA THR A 183 -4.10 -13.20 11.02
C THR A 183 -2.83 -13.59 11.79
N GLY A 184 -2.13 -12.62 12.38
CA GLY A 184 -0.90 -12.85 13.17
C GLY A 184 0.35 -13.17 12.35
N GLN A 185 0.30 -13.09 11.02
CA GLN A 185 1.45 -13.40 10.13
C GLN A 185 2.62 -12.44 10.34
N MET A 186 2.35 -11.19 10.74
CA MET A 186 3.37 -10.19 11.10
C MET A 186 4.39 -10.71 12.14
N GLN A 187 3.97 -11.59 13.04
CA GLN A 187 4.81 -12.12 14.12
C GLN A 187 5.89 -13.08 13.62
N LYS A 188 5.75 -13.62 12.40
CA LYS A 188 6.69 -14.59 11.82
C LYS A 188 8.03 -13.98 11.40
N VAL A 189 8.10 -12.66 11.21
CA VAL A 189 9.35 -12.00 10.77
C VAL A 189 10.45 -12.10 11.82
N GLY A 190 10.12 -11.84 13.09
CA GLY A 190 11.10 -11.83 14.18
C GLY A 190 12.38 -11.03 13.85
N ASN A 191 13.52 -11.72 13.90
CA ASN A 191 14.84 -11.15 13.58
C ASN A 191 15.32 -11.50 12.16
N ASP A 192 14.58 -12.28 11.39
CA ASP A 192 14.94 -12.71 10.02
C ASP A 192 14.45 -11.68 9.00
N ARG A 193 15.23 -10.61 8.86
CA ARG A 193 14.80 -9.37 8.17
C ARG A 193 15.46 -9.13 6.82
N GLN A 194 16.50 -9.87 6.47
CA GLN A 194 17.29 -9.62 5.26
C GLN A 194 17.66 -10.90 4.56
N GLY A 195 17.72 -10.83 3.24
CA GLY A 195 18.06 -11.94 2.36
C GLY A 195 16.86 -12.34 1.50
N ALA A 196 17.16 -12.87 0.32
CA ALA A 196 16.18 -13.18 -0.73
C ALA A 196 15.08 -14.19 -0.32
N THR A 197 15.31 -14.93 0.76
CA THR A 197 14.37 -15.91 1.31
C THR A 197 13.98 -15.65 2.77
N SER A 198 14.32 -14.46 3.28
CA SER A 198 14.03 -14.07 4.66
C SER A 198 12.54 -14.01 4.96
N ALA A 199 12.19 -14.09 6.23
CA ALA A 199 10.82 -13.92 6.70
C ALA A 199 10.24 -12.54 6.33
N SER A 200 11.07 -11.47 6.27
CA SER A 200 10.65 -10.17 5.74
C SER A 200 10.20 -10.28 4.28
N VAL A 201 11.04 -10.85 3.40
CA VAL A 201 10.68 -11.02 1.98
C VAL A 201 9.42 -11.88 1.84
N ARG A 202 9.27 -12.94 2.63
CA ARG A 202 8.07 -13.80 2.60
C ARG A 202 6.81 -13.04 3.02
N LEU A 203 6.91 -12.16 4.01
CA LEU A 203 5.80 -11.31 4.43
C LEU A 203 5.37 -10.35 3.29
N GLU A 204 6.33 -9.69 2.65
CA GLU A 204 6.07 -8.77 1.53
C GLU A 204 5.40 -9.48 0.35
N LEU A 205 5.91 -10.65 -0.02
CA LEU A 205 5.33 -11.48 -1.09
C LEU A 205 3.92 -11.98 -0.74
N GLN A 206 3.62 -12.22 0.54
CA GLN A 206 2.28 -12.61 0.95
C GLN A 206 1.30 -11.44 0.82
N ALA A 207 1.72 -10.20 1.09
CA ALA A 207 0.92 -9.01 0.84
C ALA A 207 0.62 -8.84 -0.66
N ASP A 208 1.60 -9.10 -1.53
CA ASP A 208 1.39 -9.14 -2.99
C ASP A 208 0.36 -10.20 -3.39
N CYS A 209 0.43 -11.40 -2.80
CA CYS A 209 -0.55 -12.45 -3.06
C CYS A 209 -1.96 -12.05 -2.59
N TYR A 210 -2.11 -11.44 -1.41
CA TYR A 210 -3.40 -10.93 -0.94
C TYR A 210 -3.97 -9.83 -1.83
N ALA A 211 -3.14 -8.93 -2.36
CA ALA A 211 -3.56 -7.96 -3.36
C ALA A 211 -4.09 -8.65 -4.63
N GLY A 212 -3.43 -9.72 -5.09
CA GLY A 212 -3.89 -10.55 -6.19
C GLY A 212 -5.24 -11.22 -5.90
N VAL A 213 -5.42 -11.79 -4.72
CA VAL A 213 -6.68 -12.43 -4.29
C VAL A 213 -7.83 -11.42 -4.34
N TRP A 214 -7.65 -10.20 -3.81
CA TRP A 214 -8.65 -9.15 -3.94
C TRP A 214 -8.93 -8.82 -5.41
N ALA A 215 -7.90 -8.64 -6.23
CA ALA A 215 -8.06 -8.28 -7.64
C ALA A 215 -8.86 -9.33 -8.43
N HIS A 216 -8.75 -10.62 -8.07
CA HIS A 216 -9.57 -11.69 -8.63
C HIS A 216 -11.08 -11.45 -8.41
N HIS A 217 -11.43 -11.03 -7.19
CA HIS A 217 -12.82 -10.84 -6.75
C HIS A 217 -13.33 -9.39 -6.91
N ALA A 218 -12.47 -8.46 -7.32
CA ALA A 218 -12.78 -7.04 -7.37
C ALA A 218 -14.00 -6.72 -8.25
N THR A 219 -14.18 -7.46 -9.35
CA THR A 219 -15.29 -7.27 -10.29
C THR A 219 -16.54 -8.09 -9.98
N THR A 220 -16.51 -8.88 -8.89
CA THR A 220 -17.60 -9.77 -8.49
C THR A 220 -18.10 -9.51 -7.08
N THR A 221 -17.30 -8.84 -6.24
CA THR A 221 -17.67 -8.47 -4.87
C THR A 221 -18.70 -7.36 -4.88
N PRO A 222 -19.95 -7.61 -4.42
CA PRO A 222 -20.97 -6.57 -4.39
C PRO A 222 -20.73 -5.59 -3.24
N GLN A 223 -20.93 -4.32 -3.51
CA GLN A 223 -20.99 -3.29 -2.48
C GLN A 223 -22.31 -3.41 -1.71
N PRO A 224 -22.32 -3.31 -0.37
CA PRO A 224 -23.55 -3.41 0.42
C PRO A 224 -24.64 -2.40 0.05
N SER A 225 -24.28 -1.18 -0.35
CA SER A 225 -25.25 -0.11 -0.64
C SER A 225 -25.99 -0.31 -1.96
N THR A 226 -25.32 -0.82 -3.00
CA THR A 226 -25.88 -0.96 -4.35
C THR A 226 -26.20 -2.39 -4.76
N GLY A 227 -25.64 -3.38 -4.05
CA GLY A 227 -25.72 -4.80 -4.42
C GLY A 227 -24.94 -5.18 -5.67
N ARG A 228 -24.16 -4.25 -6.25
CA ARG A 228 -23.35 -4.43 -7.46
C ARG A 228 -21.87 -4.23 -7.15
N PRO A 229 -20.95 -4.81 -7.95
CA PRO A 229 -19.52 -4.53 -7.79
C PRO A 229 -19.18 -3.07 -8.05
N LEU A 230 -18.43 -2.45 -7.13
CA LEU A 230 -17.96 -1.07 -7.28
C LEU A 230 -16.92 -0.94 -8.41
N ILE A 231 -16.14 -1.99 -8.65
CA ILE A 231 -15.23 -2.08 -9.79
C ILE A 231 -15.94 -2.87 -10.89
N LYS A 232 -16.32 -2.17 -11.97
CA LYS A 232 -17.09 -2.74 -13.07
C LYS A 232 -16.23 -3.55 -14.03
N SER A 233 -14.97 -3.15 -14.24
CA SER A 233 -14.08 -3.87 -15.15
C SER A 233 -12.62 -3.75 -14.75
N LEU A 234 -11.91 -4.86 -15.00
CA LEU A 234 -10.48 -5.00 -14.85
C LEU A 234 -9.97 -5.81 -16.04
N THR A 235 -9.16 -5.19 -16.89
CA THR A 235 -8.65 -5.79 -18.14
C THR A 235 -7.28 -6.43 -17.95
N ASP A 236 -6.85 -7.29 -18.88
CA ASP A 236 -5.49 -7.83 -18.87
C ASP A 236 -4.41 -6.75 -18.90
N GLN A 237 -4.69 -5.62 -19.59
CA GLN A 237 -3.80 -4.47 -19.60
C GLN A 237 -3.70 -3.82 -18.22
N ASP A 238 -4.81 -3.73 -17.48
CA ASP A 238 -4.80 -3.22 -16.11
C ASP A 238 -3.98 -4.13 -15.20
N ILE A 239 -4.19 -5.45 -15.29
CA ILE A 239 -3.39 -6.42 -14.53
C ILE A 239 -1.90 -6.29 -14.87
N ALA A 240 -1.56 -6.12 -16.15
CA ALA A 240 -0.18 -5.90 -16.57
C ALA A 240 0.42 -4.60 -15.99
N GLN A 241 -0.38 -3.53 -15.81
CA GLN A 241 0.05 -2.30 -15.13
C GLN A 241 0.30 -2.53 -13.64
N GLY A 242 -0.53 -3.34 -12.95
CA GLY A 242 -0.31 -3.72 -11.56
C GLY A 242 0.97 -4.55 -11.38
N LEU A 243 1.19 -5.55 -12.24
CA LEU A 243 2.42 -6.36 -12.25
C LEU A 243 3.67 -5.52 -12.56
N ASP A 244 3.55 -4.51 -13.42
CA ASP A 244 4.64 -3.59 -13.71
C ASP A 244 4.97 -2.70 -12.51
N ALA A 245 3.95 -2.23 -11.77
CA ALA A 245 4.13 -1.52 -10.51
C ALA A 245 4.80 -2.41 -9.43
N ALA A 246 4.35 -3.66 -9.27
CA ALA A 246 4.96 -4.64 -8.37
C ALA A 246 6.45 -4.84 -8.68
N ALA A 247 6.77 -4.97 -9.98
CA ALA A 247 8.14 -5.07 -10.45
C ALA A 247 8.93 -3.78 -10.25
N ALA A 248 8.32 -2.60 -10.39
CA ALA A 248 8.99 -1.30 -10.27
C ALA A 248 9.66 -1.10 -8.92
N VAL A 249 9.05 -1.66 -7.87
CA VAL A 249 9.50 -1.53 -6.49
C VAL A 249 10.12 -2.83 -5.91
N GLY A 250 10.55 -3.75 -6.78
CA GLY A 250 11.39 -4.88 -6.38
C GLY A 250 12.83 -4.43 -6.02
N ASP A 251 13.43 -5.07 -5.01
CA ASP A 251 14.74 -4.68 -4.48
C ASP A 251 15.83 -4.77 -5.56
N ASP A 252 15.77 -5.76 -6.45
CA ASP A 252 16.72 -5.91 -7.56
C ASP A 252 16.67 -4.73 -8.54
N ARG A 253 15.47 -4.24 -8.88
CA ARG A 253 15.29 -3.10 -9.77
C ARG A 253 15.72 -1.80 -9.10
N ILE A 254 15.31 -1.58 -7.85
CA ILE A 254 15.71 -0.40 -7.07
C ILE A 254 17.23 -0.36 -6.89
N GLN A 255 17.85 -1.47 -6.47
CA GLN A 255 19.30 -1.55 -6.28
C GLN A 255 20.06 -1.32 -7.60
N LYS A 256 19.61 -1.94 -8.69
CA LYS A 256 20.23 -1.77 -10.01
C LYS A 256 20.14 -0.33 -10.49
N GLN A 257 19.00 0.34 -10.31
CA GLN A 257 18.82 1.73 -10.69
C GLN A 257 19.64 2.69 -9.81
N ALA A 258 19.74 2.42 -8.51
CA ALA A 258 20.44 3.29 -7.56
C ALA A 258 21.97 3.10 -7.55
N THR A 259 22.44 1.86 -7.74
CA THR A 259 23.86 1.50 -7.50
C THR A 259 24.52 0.78 -8.68
N GLY A 260 23.75 0.36 -9.69
CA GLY A 260 24.24 -0.45 -10.80
C GLY A 260 24.53 -1.92 -10.46
N ARG A 261 24.28 -2.35 -9.21
CA ARG A 261 24.53 -3.71 -8.72
C ARG A 261 23.31 -4.28 -8.01
N ILE A 262 23.24 -5.61 -7.91
CA ILE A 262 22.19 -6.34 -7.21
C ILE A 262 22.84 -7.15 -6.09
N ASN A 263 22.31 -7.03 -4.87
CA ASN A 263 22.74 -7.80 -3.71
C ASN A 263 21.52 -8.47 -3.04
N PRO A 264 21.26 -9.76 -3.33
CA PRO A 264 20.15 -10.50 -2.75
C PRO A 264 20.21 -10.67 -1.23
N GLU A 265 21.39 -10.63 -0.63
CA GLU A 265 21.56 -10.76 0.82
C GLU A 265 21.05 -9.52 1.58
N ALA A 266 20.88 -8.39 0.89
CA ALA A 266 20.35 -7.16 1.47
C ALA A 266 18.85 -6.97 1.20
N TRP A 267 18.18 -7.92 0.54
CA TRP A 267 16.76 -7.78 0.20
C TRP A 267 15.87 -7.86 1.44
N THR A 268 14.84 -7.03 1.45
CA THR A 268 13.80 -6.92 2.49
C THR A 268 12.40 -7.08 1.89
N HIS A 269 12.22 -6.73 0.61
CA HIS A 269 10.95 -6.75 -0.13
C HIS A 269 10.94 -7.77 -1.29
N GLY A 270 12.10 -8.34 -1.61
CA GLY A 270 12.24 -9.37 -2.63
C GLY A 270 12.42 -8.81 -4.03
N SER A 271 12.68 -9.70 -4.98
CA SER A 271 12.89 -9.34 -6.38
C SER A 271 11.60 -9.02 -7.11
N SER A 272 11.73 -8.23 -8.17
CA SER A 272 10.66 -7.91 -9.12
C SER A 272 9.91 -9.15 -9.62
N ASP A 273 10.62 -10.25 -9.86
CA ASP A 273 10.03 -11.50 -10.35
C ASP A 273 9.24 -12.24 -9.27
N GLN A 274 9.76 -12.32 -8.03
CA GLN A 274 9.04 -12.91 -6.91
C GLN A 274 7.71 -12.17 -6.65
N ARG A 275 7.75 -10.84 -6.65
CA ARG A 275 6.57 -9.99 -6.41
C ARG A 275 5.48 -10.22 -7.45
N LYS A 276 5.86 -10.19 -8.74
CA LYS A 276 4.94 -10.53 -9.84
C LYS A 276 4.38 -11.94 -9.70
N ALA A 277 5.22 -12.92 -9.33
CA ALA A 277 4.81 -14.31 -9.21
C ALA A 277 3.74 -14.47 -8.12
N TRP A 278 3.94 -13.90 -6.94
CA TRP A 278 2.98 -14.02 -5.83
C TRP A 278 1.69 -13.25 -6.05
N PHE A 279 1.75 -12.04 -6.61
CA PHE A 279 0.55 -11.35 -7.07
C PHE A 279 -0.24 -12.21 -8.08
N THR A 280 0.46 -12.79 -9.06
CA THR A 280 -0.15 -13.65 -10.08
C THR A 280 -0.77 -14.91 -9.47
N THR A 281 -0.14 -15.51 -8.47
CA THR A 281 -0.69 -16.65 -7.73
C THR A 281 -2.03 -16.29 -7.12
N GLY A 282 -2.08 -15.22 -6.32
CA GLY A 282 -3.33 -14.77 -5.70
C GLY A 282 -4.40 -14.40 -6.72
N TYR A 283 -4.02 -13.70 -7.79
CA TYR A 283 -4.95 -13.29 -8.85
C TYR A 283 -5.54 -14.46 -9.63
N ARG A 284 -4.75 -15.50 -9.91
CA ARG A 284 -5.24 -16.67 -10.65
C ARG A 284 -6.12 -17.58 -9.79
N THR A 285 -5.77 -17.75 -8.52
CA THR A 285 -6.48 -18.69 -7.64
C THR A 285 -7.70 -18.07 -6.98
N GLY A 286 -7.65 -16.77 -6.68
CA GLY A 286 -8.67 -16.10 -5.87
C GLY A 286 -8.78 -16.67 -4.46
N ASP A 287 -7.78 -17.38 -3.96
CA ASP A 287 -7.83 -18.12 -2.69
C ASP A 287 -6.62 -17.77 -1.82
N LEU A 288 -6.87 -17.13 -0.68
CA LEU A 288 -5.81 -16.75 0.27
C LEU A 288 -5.06 -17.94 0.88
N THR A 289 -5.62 -19.15 0.87
CA THR A 289 -4.91 -20.35 1.34
C THR A 289 -3.73 -20.72 0.45
N GLN A 290 -3.71 -20.18 -0.78
CA GLN A 290 -2.59 -20.33 -1.71
C GLN A 290 -1.46 -19.30 -1.47
N CYS A 291 -1.64 -18.39 -0.52
CA CYS A 291 -0.67 -17.33 -0.19
C CYS A 291 0.29 -17.70 0.97
N ASP A 292 0.54 -18.99 1.19
CA ASP A 292 1.52 -19.44 2.21
C ASP A 292 2.97 -19.33 1.71
N THR A 293 3.47 -18.09 1.67
CA THR A 293 4.85 -17.78 1.33
C THR A 293 5.85 -18.29 2.36
N PHE A 294 5.43 -18.54 3.60
CA PHE A 294 6.31 -19.00 4.67
C PHE A 294 6.71 -20.46 4.51
N SER A 295 5.81 -21.29 3.98
CA SER A 295 6.07 -22.70 3.70
C SER A 295 6.61 -22.96 2.29
N ALA A 296 6.67 -21.94 1.43
CA ALA A 296 7.08 -22.09 0.04
C ALA A 296 8.58 -22.45 -0.08
N ALA A 297 8.87 -23.55 -0.79
CA ALA A 297 10.23 -24.00 -1.09
C ALA A 297 10.94 -23.12 -2.12
N LYS A 298 10.17 -22.47 -3.00
CA LYS A 298 10.62 -21.47 -3.97
C LYS A 298 9.68 -20.29 -3.89
N LEU A 299 10.27 -19.10 -3.86
CA LEU A 299 9.58 -17.82 -3.82
C LEU A 299 9.45 -17.23 -5.22
#